data_AF-A0A2V4NE67-F1
#
_entry.id   AF-A0A2V4NE67-F1
#
_cell.length_a   1.000
_cell.length_b   1.000
_cell.length_c   1.000
_cell.angle_alpha   90.00
_cell.angle_beta   90.00
_cell.angle_gamma   90.00
#
_symmetry.space_group_name_H-M   'P 1'
#
loop_
_entity.id
_entity.type
_entity.pdbx_description
1 polymer ?
#
loop_
_entity_poly.entity_id
_entity_poly.type
_entity_poly.pdbx_seq_one_letter_code
_entity_poly.pdbx_strand_id
1 'polypeptide(L)' 'MNDDQDQPLGPIIDGLGVAAHLADGELAAAAVVLLKVLQADGSTRLSLAYSDGLGWIERAGMLRVAELIESSTTSVEGAS' A
#
# COMPACT_ATOMS: atom_id res chain seq x y z
N MET A 1 6.94 -20.01 -20.17
CA MET A 1 7.63 -18.85 -19.58
C MET A 1 6.53 -17.91 -19.13
N ASN A 2 6.38 -17.71 -17.82
CA ASN A 2 5.50 -16.65 -17.33
C ASN A 2 6.30 -15.35 -17.48
N ASP A 3 5.95 -14.55 -18.47
CA ASP A 3 6.39 -13.17 -18.54
C ASP A 3 5.57 -12.41 -17.49
N ASP A 4 6.07 -12.37 -16.26
CA ASP A 4 5.57 -11.45 -15.25
C ASP A 4 5.92 -10.03 -15.71
N GLN A 5 5.04 -9.45 -16.52
CA GLN A 5 5.18 -8.08 -16.98
C GLN A 5 4.77 -7.15 -15.84
N ASP A 6 5.66 -6.25 -15.45
CA ASP A 6 5.32 -5.16 -14.55
C ASP A 6 4.20 -4.34 -15.19
N GLN A 7 3.05 -4.31 -14.52
CA GLN A 7 1.93 -3.46 -14.90
C GLN A 7 1.87 -2.24 -13.99
N PRO A 8 1.52 -1.05 -14.52
CA PRO A 8 1.30 0.13 -13.71
C PRO A 8 0.28 -0.13 -12.59
N LEU A 9 0.57 0.32 -11.37
CA LEU A 9 -0.31 0.12 -10.23
C LEU A 9 -1.60 0.94 -10.32
N GLY A 10 -1.57 2.10 -10.98
CA GLY A 10 -2.71 3.04 -11.04
C GLY A 10 -4.02 2.36 -11.41
N PRO A 11 -4.14 1.72 -12.59
CA PRO A 11 -5.36 1.03 -12.99
C PRO A 11 -5.84 -0.07 -12.02
N ILE A 12 -4.91 -0.75 -11.33
CA ILE A 12 -5.25 -1.79 -10.35
C ILE A 12 -5.86 -1.17 -9.10
N ILE A 13 -5.21 -0.13 -8.55
CA ILE A 13 -5.63 0.57 -7.35
C ILE A 13 -6.96 1.29 -7.60
N ASP A 14 -7.10 1.94 -8.75
CA ASP A 14 -8.33 2.61 -9.18
C ASP A 14 -9.49 1.61 -9.31
N GLY A 15 -9.23 0.41 -9.87
CA GLY A 15 -10.21 -0.67 -9.98
C GLY A 15 -10.68 -1.23 -8.63
N LEU A 16 -9.87 -1.05 -7.57
CA LEU A 16 -10.25 -1.39 -6.19
C LEU A 16 -11.02 -0.26 -5.49
N GLY A 17 -11.17 0.92 -6.13
CA GLY A 17 -11.83 2.09 -5.56
C GLY A 17 -11.01 2.78 -4.47
N VAL A 18 -9.69 2.58 -4.44
CA VAL A 18 -8.80 3.20 -3.45
C VAL A 18 -8.35 4.57 -3.96
N ALA A 19 -8.43 5.58 -3.10
CA ALA A 19 -7.98 6.94 -3.40
C ALA A 19 -7.13 7.50 -2.25
N ALA A 20 -6.14 8.31 -2.59
CA ALA A 20 -5.38 9.08 -1.61
C ALA A 20 -6.12 10.39 -1.27
N HIS A 21 -6.04 10.81 -0.01
CA HIS A 21 -6.50 12.12 0.42
C HIS A 21 -5.28 13.02 0.64
N LEU A 22 -5.09 14.00 -0.25
CA LEU A 22 -4.02 14.98 -0.19
C LEU A 22 -4.66 16.37 -0.10
N ALA A 23 -4.09 17.25 0.73
CA ALA A 23 -4.51 18.64 0.83
C ALA A 23 -4.02 19.46 -0.39
N ASP A 24 -4.56 20.67 -0.55
CA ASP A 24 -4.13 21.56 -1.64
C ASP A 24 -2.62 21.88 -1.54
N GLY A 25 -1.93 21.72 -2.66
CA GLY A 25 -0.47 21.87 -2.75
C GLY A 25 0.35 20.66 -2.26
N GLU A 26 -0.27 19.61 -1.72
CA GLU A 26 0.45 18.38 -1.35
C GLU A 26 0.70 17.49 -2.56
N LEU A 27 1.86 16.83 -2.54
CA LEU A 27 2.27 15.88 -3.57
C LEU A 27 2.74 14.59 -2.92
N ALA A 28 2.29 13.45 -3.42
CA ALA A 28 2.83 12.16 -3.05
C ALA A 28 4.24 12.00 -3.65
N ALA A 29 5.28 12.12 -2.82
CA ALA A 29 6.67 12.03 -3.26
C ALA A 29 7.12 10.58 -3.52
N ALA A 30 6.52 9.62 -2.82
CA ALA A 30 6.75 8.20 -3.03
C ALA A 30 5.65 7.34 -2.40
N ALA A 31 5.62 6.06 -2.75
CA ALA A 31 4.65 5.10 -2.24
C ALA A 31 5.28 3.76 -1.88
N VAL A 32 4.72 3.12 -0.85
CA VAL A 32 4.88 1.70 -0.54
C VAL A 32 3.48 1.10 -0.58
N VAL A 33 3.27 0.11 -1.44
CA VAL A 33 1.95 -0.48 -1.70
C VAL A 33 1.97 -1.95 -1.33
N LEU A 34 1.10 -2.32 -0.39
CA LEU A 34 0.81 -3.71 -0.04
C LEU A 34 -0.43 -4.18 -0.80
N LEU A 35 -0.28 -5.22 -1.61
CA LEU A 35 -1.35 -5.80 -2.41
C LEU A 35 -1.68 -7.19 -1.88
N LYS A 36 -2.95 -7.44 -1.57
CA LYS A 36 -3.48 -8.79 -1.41
C LYS A 36 -3.83 -9.32 -2.81
N VAL A 37 -3.10 -10.33 -3.27
CA VAL A 37 -3.26 -10.92 -4.60
C VAL A 37 -3.95 -12.27 -4.47
N LEU A 38 -5.07 -12.44 -5.17
CA LEU A 38 -5.75 -13.74 -5.33
C LEU A 38 -5.07 -14.52 -6.46
N GLN A 39 -4.62 -15.74 -6.15
CA GLN A 39 -3.96 -16.63 -7.10
C GLN A 39 -5.00 -17.51 -7.83
N ALA A 40 -4.59 -18.12 -8.94
CA ALA A 40 -5.48 -18.93 -9.77
C ALA A 40 -6.02 -20.18 -9.06
N ASP A 41 -5.30 -20.67 -8.04
CA ASP A 41 -5.72 -21.79 -7.18
C ASP A 41 -6.66 -21.36 -6.04
N GLY A 42 -7.06 -20.07 -6.00
CA GLY A 42 -7.91 -19.50 -4.97
C GLY A 42 -7.19 -19.11 -3.68
N SER A 43 -5.88 -19.37 -3.56
CA SER A 43 -5.09 -18.89 -2.43
C SER A 43 -4.78 -17.40 -2.53
N THR A 44 -4.39 -16.77 -1.42
CA THR A 44 -4.00 -15.37 -1.41
C THR A 44 -2.53 -15.22 -1.01
N ARG A 45 -1.81 -14.33 -1.70
CA ARG A 45 -0.47 -13.88 -1.29
C ARG A 45 -0.44 -12.37 -1.04
N LEU A 46 0.52 -11.94 -0.24
CA LEU A 46 0.89 -10.52 -0.18
C LEU A 46 1.97 -10.23 -1.21
N SER A 47 1.83 -9.10 -1.90
CA SER A 47 2.83 -8.54 -2.81
C SER A 47 3.15 -7.13 -2.37
N LEU A 48 4.43 -6.77 -2.45
CA LEU A 48 4.94 -5.45 -2.09
C LEU A 48 5.48 -4.79 -3.36
N ALA A 49 5.03 -3.57 -3.62
CA ALA A 49 5.58 -2.69 -4.64
C ALA A 49 5.93 -1.34 -4.01
N TYR A 50 6.92 -0.63 -4.55
CA TYR A 50 7.36 0.66 -4.02
C TYR A 50 8.01 1.50 -5.11
N SER A 51 8.04 2.82 -4.91
CA SER A 51 8.67 3.76 -5.83
C SER A 51 10.16 3.49 -6.02
N ASP A 52 10.67 3.71 -7.23
CA ASP A 52 12.11 3.69 -7.51
C ASP A 52 12.86 4.68 -6.61
N GLY A 53 14.03 4.27 -6.14
CA GLY A 53 14.87 5.10 -5.27
C GLY A 53 14.54 5.02 -3.78
N LEU A 54 13.44 4.37 -3.37
CA LEU A 54 13.15 4.19 -1.95
C LEU A 54 14.11 3.18 -1.31
N GLY A 55 14.95 3.66 -0.40
CA GLY A 55 15.88 2.81 0.35
C GLY A 55 15.15 1.83 1.26
N TRP A 56 15.81 0.73 1.62
CA TRP A 56 15.22 -0.26 2.51
C TRP A 56 14.84 0.32 3.88
N ILE A 57 15.62 1.29 4.38
CA ILE A 57 15.37 1.99 5.65
C ILE A 57 14.07 2.79 5.57
N GLU A 58 13.89 3.56 4.49
CA GLU A 58 12.68 4.37 4.28
C GLU A 58 11.45 3.48 4.16
N ARG A 59 11.54 2.36 3.43
CA ARG A 59 10.45 1.38 3.31
C ARG A 59 10.05 0.81 4.67
N ALA A 60 11.04 0.38 5.47
CA ALA A 60 10.79 -0.16 6.79
C ALA A 60 10.16 0.89 7.74
N GLY A 61 10.64 2.13 7.68
CA GLY A 61 10.08 3.25 8.42
C GLY A 61 8.62 3.52 8.07
N MET A 62 8.29 3.59 6.77
CA MET A 62 6.92 3.81 6.30
C MET A 62 5.96 2.70 6.77
N LEU A 63 6.36 1.44 6.64
CA LEU A 63 5.55 0.31 7.08
C LEU A 63 5.32 0.33 8.60
N ARG A 64 6.35 0.68 9.39
CA ARG A 64 6.24 0.76 10.84
C ARG A 64 5.32 1.91 11.28
N VAL A 65 5.39 3.07 10.62
CA VAL A 65 4.49 4.19 10.89
C VAL A 65 3.05 3.82 10.52
N ALA A 66 2.83 3.15 9.37
CA ALA A 66 1.51 2.68 8.98
C ALA A 66 0.89 1.74 10.04
N GLU A 67 1.67 0.78 10.55
CA GLU A 67 1.22 -0.12 11.63
C GLU A 67 0.80 0.64 12.90
N LEU A 68 1.55 1.68 13.28
CA LEU A 68 1.23 2.52 14.44
C LEU A 68 -0.07 3.32 14.24
N ILE A 69 -0.32 3.83 13.04
CA ILE A 69 -1.53 4.59 12.69
C ILE A 69 -2.77 3.67 12.79
N GLU A 70 -2.70 2.47 12.20
CA GLU A 70 -3.80 1.50 12.27
C GLU A 70 -4.08 1.05 13.72
N SER A 71 -3.01 0.80 14.49
CA SER A 71 -3.13 0.39 15.89
C SER A 71 -3.73 1.48 16.79
N SER A 72 -3.44 2.75 16.50
CA SER A 72 -3.96 3.89 17.28
C SER A 72 -5.41 4.23 16.94
N THR A 73 -5.83 4.01 15.70
CA THR A 73 -7.22 4.23 15.24
C THR A 73 -8.21 3.28 15.93
N THR A 74 -7.77 2.08 16.32
CA THR A 74 -8.62 1.07 17.00
C THR A 74 -8.98 1.42 18.45
N SER A 75 -8.28 2.38 19.09
CA SER A 75 -8.44 2.63 20.54
C SER A 75 -9.49 3.69 20.92
N VAL A 76 -10.14 4.36 19.96
CA VAL A 76 -11.05 5.49 20.24
C VAL A 76 -12.54 5.09 20.23
N GLU A 77 -12.92 3.93 19.66
CA GLU A 77 -14.32 3.48 19.60
C GLU A 77 -14.83 2.75 20.86
N GLY A 78 -14.01 2.63 21.91
CA GLY A 78 -14.34 1.87 23.12
C GLY A 78 -14.67 2.69 24.38
N ALA A 79 -14.65 4.02 24.31
CA ALA A 79 -14.94 4.89 25.45
C ALA A 79 -16.19 5.73 25.16
N SER A 80 -17.36 5.18 25.50
CA SER A 80 -18.62 5.91 25.68
C SER A 80 -19.15 5.63 27.09
#